data_AF-A0AAP2DP68-F1
#
_entry.id   AF-A0AAP2DP68-F1
#
_cell.length_a   1.000
_cell.length_b   1.000
_cell.length_c   1.000
_cell.angle_alpha   90.00
_cell.angle_beta   90.00
_cell.angle_gamma   90.00
#
_symmetry.space_group_name_H-M   'P 1'
#
loop_
_entity.id
_entity.type
_entity.pdbx_description
1 polymer ?
#
loop_
_entity_poly.entity_id
_entity_poly.type
_entity_poly.pdbx_seq_one_letter_code
_entity_poly.pdbx_strand_id
1 'polypeptide(L)'
;MLRIFRLGVYCFVLASCVYHDLSPDSPPVEPVCDPATTSWQNDILPIMTNACATSGCHDGITRRDWRNYNEVKQYAASIKKKTQDRSMPFDGPLPQHEIDLIACWVDGGALNN
;
A
#
# COMPACT_ATOMS: atom_id res chain seq x y z
N MET A 1 6.05 -67.00 15.61
CA MET A 1 4.89 -66.70 16.47
C MET A 1 4.47 -65.26 16.22
N LEU A 2 3.29 -65.10 15.63
CA LEU A 2 2.66 -63.84 15.26
C LEU A 2 2.08 -63.17 16.53
N ARG A 3 2.44 -61.91 16.80
CA ARG A 3 1.71 -61.04 17.72
C ARG A 3 1.55 -59.66 17.12
N ILE A 4 0.39 -59.48 16.48
CA ILE A 4 -0.16 -58.23 16.01
C ILE A 4 -0.65 -57.49 17.26
N PHE A 5 -0.15 -56.30 17.55
CA PHE A 5 -0.85 -55.35 18.41
C PHE A 5 -1.16 -54.07 17.64
N ARG A 6 -2.42 -53.71 17.75
CA ARG A 6 -3.19 -52.84 16.88
C ARG A 6 -3.01 -51.37 17.24
N LEU A 7 -3.17 -50.57 16.19
CA LEU A 7 -3.78 -49.24 16.16
C LEU A 7 -3.07 -48.12 16.92
N GLY A 8 -2.30 -47.35 16.16
CA GLY A 8 -2.16 -45.91 16.37
C GLY A 8 -2.33 -45.22 15.02
N VAL A 9 -3.59 -45.06 14.56
CA VAL A 9 -3.88 -44.18 13.41
C VAL A 9 -3.64 -42.75 13.90
N TYR A 10 -2.41 -42.28 13.70
CA TYR A 10 -2.06 -40.90 13.99
C TYR A 10 -2.65 -40.04 12.86
N CYS A 11 -3.87 -39.56 13.09
CA CYS A 11 -4.51 -38.58 12.23
C CYS A 11 -3.75 -37.27 12.42
N PHE A 12 -2.68 -37.07 11.64
CA PHE A 12 -2.08 -35.76 11.41
C PHE A 12 -3.14 -34.94 10.66
N VAL A 13 -4.03 -34.30 11.42
CA VAL A 13 -4.92 -33.27 10.89
C VAL A 13 -4.00 -32.13 10.50
N LEU A 14 -3.56 -32.13 9.24
CA LEU A 14 -3.06 -30.94 8.60
C LEU A 14 -4.23 -29.96 8.66
N ALA A 15 -4.17 -29.02 9.60
CA ALA A 15 -5.00 -27.84 9.57
C ALA A 15 -4.55 -27.01 8.37
N SER A 16 -4.92 -27.46 7.17
CA SER A 16 -4.96 -26.61 6.00
C SER A 16 -6.00 -25.55 6.31
N CYS A 17 -5.54 -24.32 6.54
CA CYS A 17 -6.38 -23.14 6.41
C CYS A 17 -6.84 -23.09 4.95
N VAL A 18 -7.88 -23.85 4.62
CA VAL A 18 -8.66 -23.62 3.42
C VAL A 18 -9.23 -22.23 3.63
N TYR A 19 -8.70 -21.27 2.87
CA TYR A 19 -9.31 -19.97 2.68
C TYR A 19 -10.76 -20.24 2.26
N HIS A 20 -11.68 -20.01 3.19
CA HIS A 20 -13.10 -20.08 2.93
C HIS A 20 -13.46 -18.81 2.15
N ASP A 21 -14.10 -19.01 1.02
CA ASP A 21 -14.56 -18.01 0.05
C ASP A 21 -13.50 -17.18 -0.68
N LEU A 22 -12.87 -17.82 -1.67
CA LEU A 22 -12.73 -17.16 -2.97
C LEU A 22 -13.81 -17.73 -3.87
N SER A 23 -14.79 -16.90 -4.22
CA SER A 23 -15.61 -17.17 -5.39
C SER A 23 -14.66 -17.36 -6.58
N PRO A 24 -14.74 -18.48 -7.34
CA PRO A 24 -13.82 -18.76 -8.44
C PRO A 24 -13.88 -17.73 -9.58
N ASP A 25 -14.85 -16.81 -9.55
CA ASP A 25 -15.11 -15.84 -10.61
C ASP A 25 -14.84 -14.37 -10.23
N SER A 26 -14.33 -14.08 -9.03
CA SER A 26 -13.85 -12.72 -8.72
C SER A 26 -12.36 -12.62 -9.08
N PRO A 27 -11.98 -11.95 -10.18
CA PRO A 27 -10.56 -11.68 -10.44
C PRO A 27 -9.97 -10.94 -9.24
N PRO A 28 -8.70 -11.19 -8.87
CA PRO A 28 -7.99 -10.29 -7.99
C PRO A 28 -8.10 -8.89 -8.60
N VAL A 29 -8.81 -7.98 -7.95
CA VAL A 29 -8.72 -6.56 -8.30
C VAL A 29 -7.35 -6.13 -7.78
N GLU A 30 -6.30 -6.51 -8.49
CA GLU A 30 -5.04 -5.80 -8.38
C GLU A 30 -5.35 -4.34 -8.74
N PRO A 31 -4.90 -3.36 -7.95
CA PRO A 31 -5.01 -1.97 -8.35
C PRO A 31 -4.21 -1.84 -9.65
N VAL A 32 -4.91 -1.86 -10.78
CA VAL A 32 -4.29 -1.60 -12.07
C VAL A 32 -3.86 -0.14 -12.00
N CYS A 33 -2.56 0.07 -11.84
CA CYS A 33 -1.99 1.39 -11.99
C CYS A 33 -2.27 1.85 -13.42
N ASP A 34 -3.23 2.77 -13.55
CA ASP A 34 -3.44 3.53 -14.77
C ASP A 34 -3.02 4.98 -14.50
N PRO A 35 -1.80 5.36 -14.91
CA PRO A 35 -1.31 6.70 -14.66
C PRO A 35 -2.07 7.77 -15.45
N ALA A 36 -2.85 7.40 -16.47
CA ALA A 36 -3.68 8.35 -17.21
C ALA A 36 -4.93 8.78 -16.42
N THR A 37 -5.42 7.91 -15.52
CA THR A 37 -6.61 8.18 -14.70
C THR A 37 -6.27 8.49 -13.24
N THR A 38 -5.07 8.17 -12.76
CA THR A 38 -4.61 8.59 -11.44
C THR A 38 -4.44 10.11 -11.40
N SER A 39 -5.24 10.78 -10.58
CA SER A 39 -5.38 12.24 -10.49
C SER A 39 -4.62 12.81 -9.31
N TRP A 40 -3.93 13.94 -9.53
CA TRP A 40 -3.36 14.71 -8.43
C TRP A 40 -4.46 15.15 -7.45
N GLN A 41 -5.52 15.76 -7.96
CA GLN A 41 -6.53 16.41 -7.13
C GLN A 41 -7.37 15.41 -6.33
N ASN A 42 -7.69 14.26 -6.93
CA ASN A 42 -8.63 13.29 -6.35
C ASN A 42 -7.95 12.14 -5.61
N ASP A 43 -6.76 11.71 -6.04
CA ASP A 43 -6.09 10.52 -5.47
C ASP A 43 -4.90 10.90 -4.59
N ILE A 44 -4.03 11.79 -5.08
CA ILE A 44 -2.74 12.05 -4.42
C ILE A 44 -2.82 13.15 -3.36
N LEU A 45 -3.49 14.27 -3.65
CA LEU A 45 -3.61 15.39 -2.71
C LEU A 45 -4.29 14.96 -1.38
N PRO A 46 -5.34 14.12 -1.35
CA PRO A 46 -5.88 13.62 -0.10
C PRO A 46 -4.86 12.84 0.74
N ILE A 47 -4.05 11.98 0.11
CA ILE A 47 -2.99 11.22 0.80
C ILE A 47 -1.94 12.18 1.37
N MET A 48 -1.48 13.14 0.56
CA MET A 48 -0.50 14.15 0.99
C MET A 48 -1.03 14.99 2.15
N THR A 49 -2.32 15.36 2.12
CA THR A 49 -2.95 16.18 3.15
C THR A 49 -3.13 15.43 4.46
N ASN A 50 -3.63 14.19 4.39
CA ASN A 50 -4.06 13.46 5.58
C ASN A 50 -2.93 12.72 6.27
N ALA A 51 -1.95 12.21 5.51
CA ALA A 51 -0.90 11.36 6.05
C ALA A 51 0.48 12.05 6.12
N CYS A 52 0.71 13.06 5.27
CA CYS A 52 2.02 13.72 5.20
C CYS A 52 2.00 15.12 5.83
N ALA A 53 1.02 15.96 5.46
CA ALA A 53 0.90 17.36 5.89
C ALA A 53 0.22 17.52 7.27
N THR A 54 0.67 16.72 8.24
CA THR A 54 0.19 16.73 9.61
C THR A 54 0.99 17.73 10.46
N SER A 55 0.33 18.30 11.48
CA SER A 55 0.92 19.27 12.41
C SER A 55 2.19 18.71 13.06
N GLY A 56 3.28 19.47 13.06
CA GLY A 56 4.58 19.04 13.58
C GLY A 56 5.40 18.19 12.61
N CYS A 57 4.88 17.89 11.42
CA CYS A 57 5.59 17.16 10.37
C CYS A 57 5.76 18.04 9.12
N HIS A 58 4.98 17.81 8.05
CA HIS A 58 5.10 18.50 6.77
C HIS A 58 3.97 19.51 6.53
N ASP A 59 3.70 20.29 7.55
CA ASP A 59 2.59 21.26 7.66
C ASP A 59 2.90 22.64 7.06
N GLY A 60 4.10 22.84 6.48
CA GLY A 60 4.57 24.13 5.98
C GLY A 60 5.21 25.03 7.03
N ILE A 61 5.22 24.62 8.31
CA ILE A 61 5.85 25.34 9.42
C ILE A 61 7.06 24.55 9.92
N THR A 62 6.86 23.29 10.27
CA THR A 62 7.88 22.41 10.83
C THR A 62 8.78 21.85 9.74
N ARG A 63 8.19 21.46 8.61
CA ARG A 63 8.87 21.04 7.38
C ARG A 63 8.07 21.51 6.18
N ARG A 64 8.64 21.29 4.98
CA ARG A 64 8.02 21.59 3.69
C ARG A 64 6.56 21.12 3.62
N ASP A 65 5.70 21.94 3.04
CA ASP A 65 4.27 21.67 2.86
C ASP A 65 4.01 20.72 1.67
N TRP A 66 3.38 19.58 1.93
CA TRP A 66 3.01 18.61 0.89
C TRP A 66 1.63 18.83 0.27
N ARG A 67 0.92 19.91 0.63
CA ARG A 67 -0.35 20.29 -0.03
C ARG A 67 -0.12 21.05 -1.33
N ASN A 68 1.11 21.50 -1.60
CA ASN A 68 1.45 22.23 -2.82
C ASN A 68 1.90 21.26 -3.93
N TYR A 69 1.19 21.28 -5.06
CA TYR A 69 1.50 20.42 -6.21
C TYR A 69 2.95 20.60 -6.72
N ASN A 70 3.42 21.84 -6.88
CA ASN A 70 4.75 22.09 -7.45
C ASN A 70 5.85 21.54 -6.54
N GLU A 71 5.65 21.65 -5.23
CA GLU A 71 6.54 21.04 -4.23
C GLU A 71 6.49 19.52 -4.32
N VAL A 72 5.31 18.90 -4.27
CA VAL A 72 5.20 17.44 -4.35
C VAL A 72 5.77 16.90 -5.67
N LYS A 73 5.53 17.57 -6.78
CA LYS A 73 6.12 17.22 -8.08
C LYS A 73 7.65 17.32 -8.07
N GLN A 74 8.22 18.36 -7.48
CA GLN A 74 9.67 18.52 -7.37
C GLN A 74 10.31 17.35 -6.60
N TYR A 75 9.63 16.83 -5.58
CA TYR A 75 10.14 15.77 -4.71
C TYR A 75 9.51 14.39 -4.96
N ALA A 76 8.76 14.22 -6.05
CA ALA A 76 7.97 13.04 -6.36
C ALA A 76 8.75 11.72 -6.21
N ALA A 77 9.94 11.64 -6.80
CA ALA A 77 10.81 10.46 -6.70
C ALA A 77 11.26 10.17 -5.26
N SER A 78 11.55 11.20 -4.47
CA SER A 78 11.92 11.03 -3.06
C SER A 78 10.72 10.61 -2.21
N ILE A 79 9.53 11.15 -2.49
CA ILE A 79 8.28 10.80 -1.80
C ILE A 79 7.97 9.33 -2.07
N LYS A 80 7.95 8.93 -3.35
CA LYS A 80 7.78 7.52 -3.76
C LYS A 80 8.75 6.59 -3.05
N LYS A 81 10.05 6.92 -3.03
CA LYS A 81 11.07 6.09 -2.36
C LYS A 81 10.76 5.92 -0.87
N LYS A 82 10.43 7.02 -0.18
CA LYS A 82 10.21 7.03 1.28
C LYS A 82 8.91 6.34 1.71
N THR A 83 7.88 6.36 0.86
CA THR A 83 6.65 5.61 1.12
C THR A 83 6.86 4.12 0.84
N GLN A 84 7.59 3.77 -0.23
CA GLN A 84 7.93 2.38 -0.56
C GLN A 84 8.84 1.71 0.49
N ASP A 85 9.84 2.44 1.01
CA ASP A 85 10.71 1.92 2.08
C ASP A 85 10.08 2.02 3.48
N ARG A 86 8.85 2.54 3.58
CA ARG A 86 8.07 2.72 4.82
C ARG A 86 8.76 3.61 5.87
N SER A 87 9.73 4.44 5.46
CA SER A 87 10.35 5.43 6.35
C SER A 87 9.47 6.67 6.55
N MET A 88 8.48 6.89 5.68
CA MET A 88 7.45 7.91 5.84
C MET A 88 6.05 7.35 5.56
N PRO A 89 5.03 7.78 6.33
CA PRO A 89 5.09 8.68 7.48
C PRO A 89 5.81 8.08 8.71
N PHE A 90 6.36 8.94 9.57
CA PHE A 90 7.11 8.50 10.76
C PHE A 90 6.22 7.82 11.80
N ASP A 91 4.97 8.28 11.94
CA ASP A 91 4.00 7.79 12.95
C ASP A 91 3.29 6.50 12.51
N GLY A 92 3.63 5.97 11.33
CA GLY A 92 3.09 4.73 10.79
C GLY A 92 3.11 4.73 9.26
N PRO A 93 3.39 3.58 8.62
CA PRO A 93 3.43 3.49 7.17
C PRO A 93 2.02 3.65 6.57
N LEU A 94 1.97 4.15 5.34
CA LEU A 94 0.72 4.18 4.58
C LEU A 94 0.20 2.75 4.33
N PRO A 95 -1.13 2.57 4.18
CA PRO A 95 -1.69 1.38 3.56
C PRO A 95 -1.07 1.12 2.18
N GLN A 96 -0.92 -0.15 1.81
CA GLN A 96 -0.24 -0.52 0.56
C GLN A 96 -0.87 0.14 -0.67
N HIS A 97 -2.21 0.23 -0.75
CA HIS A 97 -2.89 0.85 -1.88
C HIS A 97 -2.55 2.34 -2.06
N GLU A 98 -2.28 3.09 -0.99
CA GLU A 98 -1.84 4.49 -1.08
C GLU A 98 -0.38 4.61 -1.55
N ILE A 99 0.48 3.67 -1.12
CA ILE A 99 1.86 3.57 -1.63
C ILE A 99 1.83 3.30 -3.14
N ASP A 100 0.94 2.41 -3.58
CA ASP A 100 0.79 2.03 -4.98
C ASP A 100 0.23 3.20 -5.81
N LEU A 101 -0.74 3.97 -5.30
CA LEU A 101 -1.25 5.18 -5.94
C LEU A 101 -0.14 6.23 -6.13
N ILE A 102 0.65 6.50 -5.09
CA ILE A 102 1.79 7.43 -5.16
C ILE A 102 2.80 6.92 -6.20
N ALA A 103 3.17 5.65 -6.15
CA ALA A 103 4.10 5.07 -7.11
C ALA A 103 3.59 5.21 -8.56
N CYS A 104 2.30 4.90 -8.77
CA CYS A 104 1.64 5.00 -10.06
C CYS A 104 1.66 6.41 -10.63
N TRP A 105 1.24 7.39 -9.84
CA TRP A 105 1.22 8.79 -10.24
C TRP A 105 2.62 9.32 -10.57
N VAL A 106 3.63 8.96 -9.77
CA VAL A 106 5.02 9.36 -10.03
C VAL A 106 5.55 8.72 -11.32
N ASP A 107 5.30 7.44 -11.55
CA ASP A 107 5.72 6.73 -12.76
C ASP A 107 4.98 7.22 -14.02
N GLY A 108 3.76 7.74 -13.84
CA GLY A 108 2.98 8.45 -14.86
C GLY A 108 3.44 9.86 -15.20
N GLY A 109 4.51 10.35 -14.60
CA GLY A 109 5.03 11.70 -14.84
C GLY A 109 4.45 12.79 -13.93
N ALA A 110 3.82 12.40 -12.81
CA ALA A 110 3.32 13.30 -11.79
C ALA A 110 2.44 14.41 -12.38
N LEU A 111 1.34 14.02 -13.02
CA LEU A 111 0.44 14.93 -13.73
C LEU A 111 -0.35 15.82 -12.76
N ASN A 112 -0.71 17.03 -13.21
CA ASN A 112 -1.64 17.93 -12.50
C ASN A 112 -3.03 17.83 -13.13
N ASN A 113 -3.76 16.77 -12.83
CA ASN A 113 -5.05 16.42 -13.42
C ASN A 113 -6.11 16.18 -12.35
#